data_AF-A0A6J6RFS4-F1
#
_entry.id   AF-A0A6J6RFS4-F1
#
_cell.length_a   1.000
_cell.length_b   1.000
_cell.length_c   1.000
_cell.angle_alpha   90.00
_cell.angle_beta   90.00
_cell.angle_gamma   90.00
#
_symmetry.space_group_name_H-M   'P 1'
#
loop_
_entity.id
_entity.type
_entity.pdbx_description
1 polymer ?
#
loop_
_entity_poly.entity_id
_entity_poly.type
_entity_poly.pdbx_seq_one_letter_code
_entity_poly.pdbx_strand_id
1 'polypeptide(L)' 'MSDTVSVVPIAMGSAAWNAGNPNFTPPPATDQRGLLRVVDIIDIGAYEVQDPFVLPKFTG' A
#
# COMPACT_ATOMS: atom_id res chain seq x y z
N MET A 1 23.27 -3.15 -8.82
CA MET A 1 22.58 -3.29 -7.52
C MET A 1 21.51 -2.21 -7.51
N SER A 2 20.25 -2.53 -7.20
CA SER A 2 19.16 -1.53 -7.26
C SER A 2 19.32 -0.55 -6.10
N ASP A 3 19.52 0.73 -6.39
CA ASP A 3 19.64 1.82 -5.39
C ASP A 3 18.28 2.28 -4.86
N THR A 4 17.31 1.37 -4.83
CA THR A 4 15.91 1.63 -4.53
C THR A 4 15.41 0.58 -3.55
N VAL A 5 14.92 1.01 -2.39
CA VAL A 5 14.20 0.12 -1.47
C VAL A 5 12.72 0.23 -1.80
N SER A 6 12.18 -0.79 -2.46
CA SER A 6 10.75 -0.97 -2.64
C SER A 6 10.24 -1.81 -1.48
N VAL A 7 9.50 -1.20 -0.56
CA VAL A 7 8.74 -1.91 0.48
C VAL A 7 7.28 -1.83 0.11
N VAL A 8 6.85 -2.74 -0.77
CA VAL A 8 5.43 -3.02 -0.96
C VAL A 8 5.08 -4.20 -0.05
N PRO A 9 4.39 -3.95 1.08
CA PRO A 9 4.07 -4.99 2.07
C PRO A 9 2.93 -5.91 1.62
N ILE A 10 2.22 -5.54 0.56
CA ILE A 10 1.20 -6.34 -0.10
C ILE A 10 1.49 -6.36 -1.61
N ALA A 11 1.83 -7.53 -2.15
CA ALA A 11 2.17 -7.66 -3.57
C ALA A 11 0.92 -7.74 -4.46
N MET A 12 1.03 -7.32 -5.72
CA MET A 12 0.00 -7.62 -6.72
C MET A 12 -0.25 -9.13 -6.79
N GLY A 13 -1.51 -9.52 -6.84
CA GLY A 13 -1.96 -10.92 -6.79
C GLY A 13 -2.11 -11.49 -5.37
N SER A 14 -1.82 -10.72 -4.32
CA SER A 14 -2.15 -11.11 -2.94
C SER A 14 -3.66 -11.27 -2.76
N ALA A 15 -4.09 -12.25 -1.96
CA ALA A 15 -5.49 -12.42 -1.59
C ALA A 15 -6.06 -11.26 -0.76
N ALA A 16 -5.21 -10.38 -0.24
CA ALA A 16 -5.63 -9.17 0.46
C ALA A 16 -5.88 -7.98 -0.48
N TRP A 17 -5.46 -8.06 -1.74
CA TRP A 17 -5.64 -6.99 -2.72
C TRP A 17 -7.09 -6.93 -3.21
N ASN A 18 -7.71 -5.75 -3.12
CA ASN A 18 -9.09 -5.49 -3.49
C ASN A 18 -10.09 -6.44 -2.81
N ALA A 19 -9.79 -6.87 -1.59
CA ALA A 19 -10.51 -7.94 -0.88
C ALA A 19 -11.40 -7.45 0.27
N GLY A 20 -11.38 -6.15 0.59
CA GLY A 20 -12.24 -5.58 1.62
C GLY A 20 -13.71 -5.52 1.21
N ASN A 21 -14.59 -5.50 2.20
CA ASN A 21 -16.03 -5.29 1.96
C ASN A 21 -16.25 -3.85 1.48
N PRO A 22 -16.83 -3.61 0.29
CA PRO A 22 -17.05 -2.26 -0.23
C PRO A 22 -18.01 -1.42 0.62
N ASN A 23 -18.82 -2.04 1.46
CA ASN A 23 -19.71 -1.36 2.42
C ASN A 23 -19.01 -1.16 3.78
N PHE A 24 -17.79 -0.63 3.78
CA PHE A 24 -17.03 -0.36 5.00
C PHE A 24 -17.45 0.97 5.66
N THR A 25 -17.33 1.04 6.99
CA THR A 25 -17.27 2.34 7.67
C THR A 25 -16.04 3.08 7.16
N PRO A 26 -16.14 4.39 6.80
CA PRO A 26 -15.02 5.11 6.20
C PRO A 26 -13.71 4.91 6.99
N PRO A 27 -12.64 4.40 6.36
CA PRO A 27 -11.38 4.15 7.02
C PRO A 27 -10.66 5.49 7.30
N PRO A 28 -9.57 5.47 8.08
CA PRO A 28 -8.64 6.58 8.10
C PRO A 28 -8.23 7.00 6.68
N ALA A 29 -7.95 8.29 6.48
CA ALA A 29 -7.60 8.82 5.15
C ALA A 29 -6.35 8.16 4.55
N THR A 30 -5.43 7.69 5.40
CA THR A 30 -4.18 7.08 4.98
C THR A 30 -3.95 5.71 5.59
N ASP A 31 -3.18 4.88 4.89
CA ASP A 31 -2.59 3.66 5.40
C ASP A 31 -1.48 3.94 6.42
N GLN A 32 -0.86 2.90 6.97
CA GLN A 32 0.17 3.09 8.01
C GLN A 32 1.46 3.76 7.52
N ARG A 33 1.64 3.94 6.21
CA ARG A 33 2.78 4.68 5.62
C ARG A 33 2.45 6.16 5.42
N GLY A 34 1.19 6.55 5.58
CA GLY A 34 0.71 7.88 5.22
C GLY A 34 0.31 8.01 3.74
N LEU A 35 0.17 6.90 3.01
CA LEU A 35 -0.35 6.89 1.63
C LEU A 35 -1.88 6.73 1.62
N LEU A 36 -2.55 7.04 0.52
CA LEU A 36 -4.03 6.94 0.43
C LEU A 36 -4.52 5.55 0.87
N ARG A 37 -5.53 5.48 1.75
CA ARG A 37 -6.02 4.21 2.32
C ARG A 37 -6.93 3.39 1.40
N VAL A 38 -7.53 4.01 0.40
CA VAL A 38 -8.44 3.35 -0.55
C VAL A 38 -8.07 3.84 -1.95
N VAL A 39 -7.42 2.99 -2.73
CA VAL A 39 -7.08 3.29 -4.13
C VAL A 39 -8.17 2.79 -5.07
N ASP A 40 -8.69 1.60 -4.80
CA ASP A 40 -9.82 0.98 -5.51
C ASP A 40 -10.77 0.35 -4.47
N ILE A 41 -10.72 -0.97 -4.28
CA ILE A 41 -11.38 -1.63 -3.14
C ILE A 41 -10.35 -1.71 -2.01
N ILE A 42 -10.76 -1.34 -0.79
CA ILE A 42 -9.87 -1.35 0.37
C ILE A 42 -9.21 -2.73 0.54
N ASP A 43 -7.90 -2.73 0.70
CA ASP A 43 -7.13 -3.94 0.97
C ASP A 43 -7.26 -4.37 2.43
N ILE A 44 -7.16 -5.67 2.66
CA ILE A 44 -7.16 -6.24 4.00
C ILE A 44 -5.80 -5.98 4.67
N GLY A 45 -5.84 -5.38 5.86
CA GLY A 45 -4.66 -5.10 6.68
C GLY A 45 -4.41 -3.61 6.84
N ALA A 46 -3.15 -3.26 7.08
CA ALA A 46 -2.74 -1.89 7.41
C ALA A 46 -2.13 -1.11 6.23
N TYR A 47 -2.02 -1.75 5.06
CA TYR A 47 -1.39 -1.22 3.86
C TYR A 47 -2.24 -1.46 2.62
N GLU A 48 -2.10 -0.58 1.63
CA GLU A 48 -2.65 -0.73 0.28
C GLU A 48 -1.57 -1.19 -0.72
N VAL A 49 -1.97 -1.95 -1.74
CA VAL A 49 -1.17 -2.20 -2.95
C VAL A 49 -1.08 -0.89 -3.70
N GLN A 50 0.14 -0.37 -3.80
CA GLN A 50 0.46 0.81 -4.58
C GLN A 50 1.80 0.58 -5.28
N ASP A 51 1.95 1.20 -6.44
CA ASP A 51 3.25 1.25 -7.08
C ASP A 51 4.28 1.86 -6.12
N PRO A 52 5.47 1.26 -6.02
CA PRO A 52 6.47 1.76 -5.09
C PRO A 52 6.85 3.18 -5.45
N PHE A 53 6.74 4.09 -4.48
CA PHE A 53 7.35 5.39 -4.59
C PHE A 53 8.87 5.21 -4.53
N VAL A 54 9.57 5.51 -5.63
CA VAL A 54 11.02 5.41 -5.69
C VAL A 54 11.62 6.64 -5.03
N LEU A 55 12.01 6.53 -3.76
CA LEU A 55 12.93 7.51 -3.17
C LEU A 55 14.36 7.13 -3.51
N PRO A 56 15.25 8.12 -3.75
CA PRO A 56 16.68 7.86 -3.77
C PRO A 56 17.05 7.19 -2.45
N LYS A 57 17.69 6.01 -2.52
CA LYS A 57 18.35 5.44 -1.35
C LYS A 57 19.30 6.50 -0.80
N PHE A 58 19.10 6.88 0.46
CA PHE A 58 20.08 7.71 1.15
C PHE A 58 21.38 6.93 1.22
N THR A 59 22.37 7.38 0.43
CA THR A 59 23.69 6.76 0.36
C THR A 59 24.57 7.60 1.27
N GLY A 60 24.40 7.40 2.57
CA GLY A 60 25.30 7.98 3.59
C GLY A 60 26.70 7.39 3.49
#